data_AF-A0A173U5P5-F1
#
_entry.id   AF-A0A173U5P5-F1
#
_cell.length_a   1.000
_cell.length_b   1.000
_cell.length_c   1.000
_cell.angle_alpha   90.00
_cell.angle_beta   90.00
_cell.angle_gamma   90.00
#
_symmetry.space_group_name_H-M   'P 1'
#
loop_
_entity.id
_entity.type
_entity.pdbx_description
1 polymer ?
#
loop_
_entity_poly.entity_id
_entity_poly.type
_entity_poly.pdbx_seq_one_letter_code
_entity_poly.pdbx_strand_id
1 'polypeptide(L)'
;MKILMIGNGFDLEHGLPTKYTDFLDYIITFRGYYARVYQGQVKPRCYADKGDYFEKLFSDKKNHYKVEALQAMTKDNLWIDYFIKVREQHLKNKENWIDFESEISRIVQDLDEFQKIAGSSSRTEEYYHYKEKLREILEQEDLTPEAIPKTIDKLMLELNKLICALEIYLDDYVGGKEIILYNPDIAQIHPDNVISFNYTDTFRKVYGEYDTNTLPSFVHGMATDHTDRFRVRLRKKGDKNANRVERTIEKNNMVLGIDEYLPEDRRAAEIDFIEFKKFYQRIYKGTGNEYKKWLLANEPKMLYIFGHSLDVTDGDLLREFLERDDVKTVVFYLDNKQRRQLITNLVKILGEDAVIEKTYGNNPSIVFQKQSPAEKIENSKFDLLRDIGRVRRLCEMPEASARVLLDKIDTKINDRDLEYFGTQVEVIDLFDALQRIGLGERYKDDLYHIAVSLVEEVGCEPKQFNEEDWSCGEYDGSFGPDADTAAFIKEINSFTWIYQNAHEQEHTDEEDDIFSKYEYLFHSDGEVREPIFKRVWEDFRKACSEGAYSQKKLWDFMRSIVLGPAQNIAYGMIRKFRQETDDPIEIAQLTELMYEMEANEYMESVAENLHNKLN
;
A
#
# COMPACT_ATOMS: atom_id res chain seq x y z
N MET A 1 -17.99 -3.59 -8.97
CA MET A 1 -16.70 -2.93 -9.25
C MET A 1 -16.32 -1.92 -8.16
N LYS A 2 -15.11 -2.00 -7.62
CA LYS A 2 -14.46 -1.02 -6.73
C LYS A 2 -13.51 -0.14 -7.54
N ILE A 3 -13.63 1.17 -7.40
CA ILE A 3 -12.79 2.16 -8.07
C ILE A 3 -12.12 3.02 -7.00
N LEU A 4 -10.80 3.12 -7.03
CA LEU A 4 -10.06 4.04 -6.15
C LEU A 4 -9.63 5.28 -6.93
N MET A 5 -10.00 6.45 -6.46
CA MET A 5 -9.61 7.74 -7.00
C MET A 5 -8.65 8.43 -6.04
N ILE A 6 -7.43 8.70 -6.51
CA ILE A 6 -6.36 9.31 -5.71
C ILE A 6 -5.99 10.70 -6.25
N GLY A 7 -5.69 11.61 -5.34
CA GLY A 7 -5.14 12.94 -5.64
C GLY A 7 -3.91 13.26 -4.78
N ASN A 8 -3.38 14.48 -4.86
CA ASN A 8 -2.02 14.78 -4.37
C ASN A 8 -1.83 14.50 -2.87
N GLY A 9 -2.90 14.58 -2.09
CA GLY A 9 -2.90 14.19 -0.68
C GLY A 9 -2.52 12.73 -0.45
N PHE A 10 -2.69 11.85 -1.44
CA PHE A 10 -2.19 10.47 -1.40
C PHE A 10 -0.66 10.43 -1.36
N ASP A 11 0.03 11.15 -2.24
CA ASP A 11 1.51 11.20 -2.22
C ASP A 11 2.02 11.80 -0.90
N LEU A 12 1.32 12.82 -0.38
CA LEU A 12 1.63 13.44 0.90
C LEU A 12 1.46 12.48 2.09
N GLU A 13 0.42 11.63 2.07
CA GLU A 13 0.21 10.59 3.08
C GLU A 13 1.38 9.59 3.12
N HIS A 14 2.02 9.35 1.98
CA HIS A 14 3.19 8.47 1.85
C HIS A 14 4.53 9.19 2.08
N GLY A 15 4.50 10.44 2.55
CA GLY A 15 5.69 11.22 2.90
C GLY A 15 6.46 11.80 1.71
N LEU A 16 5.86 11.82 0.52
CA LEU A 16 6.51 12.36 -0.68
C LEU A 16 6.34 13.89 -0.77
N PRO A 17 7.40 14.65 -1.13
CA PRO A 17 7.31 16.10 -1.27
C PRO A 17 6.75 16.47 -2.64
N THR A 18 5.43 16.40 -2.80
CA THR A 18 4.74 16.64 -4.09
C THR A 18 3.95 17.94 -4.10
N LYS A 19 4.12 18.82 -3.11
CA LYS A 19 3.50 20.15 -3.17
C LYS A 19 4.22 21.02 -4.18
N TYR A 20 3.50 21.93 -4.81
CA TYR A 20 4.13 22.96 -5.66
C TYR A 20 5.16 23.80 -4.90
N THR A 21 4.97 24.02 -3.60
CA THR A 21 5.98 24.69 -2.76
C THR A 21 7.28 23.89 -2.64
N ASP A 22 7.20 22.55 -2.58
CA ASP A 22 8.37 21.68 -2.50
C ASP A 22 9.16 21.70 -3.81
N PHE A 23 8.44 21.70 -4.94
CA PHE A 23 9.00 21.92 -6.28
C PHE A 23 9.69 23.28 -6.40
N LEU A 24 9.03 24.38 -5.99
CA LEU A 24 9.66 25.71 -6.04
C LEU A 24 10.93 25.78 -5.19
N ASP A 25 10.93 25.18 -3.99
CA ASP A 25 12.13 25.11 -3.17
C ASP A 25 13.24 24.26 -3.80
N TYR A 26 12.87 23.20 -4.52
CA TYR A 26 13.83 22.41 -5.31
C TYR A 26 14.46 23.28 -6.41
N ILE A 27 13.67 24.04 -7.17
CA ILE A 27 14.16 24.93 -8.24
C ILE A 27 15.06 26.05 -7.70
N ILE A 28 14.68 26.69 -6.59
CA ILE A 28 15.50 27.73 -5.93
C ILE A 28 16.86 27.14 -5.53
N THR A 29 16.86 25.95 -4.92
CA THR A 29 18.08 25.26 -4.52
C THR A 29 18.94 24.91 -5.74
N PHE A 30 18.34 24.36 -6.80
CA PHE A 30 19.01 24.04 -8.05
C PHE A 30 19.70 25.26 -8.67
N ARG A 31 18.98 26.39 -8.81
CA ARG A 31 19.53 27.65 -9.35
C ARG A 31 20.74 28.13 -8.54
N GLY A 32 20.69 28.01 -7.21
CA GLY A 32 21.80 28.35 -6.33
C GLY A 32 23.04 27.47 -6.54
N TYR A 33 22.87 26.15 -6.67
CA TYR A 33 23.98 25.23 -6.99
C TYR A 33 24.55 25.49 -8.39
N TYR A 34 23.69 25.73 -9.39
CA TYR A 34 24.10 26.02 -10.74
C TYR A 34 24.96 27.30 -10.81
N ALA A 35 24.52 28.38 -10.17
CA ALA A 35 25.27 29.64 -10.08
C ALA A 35 26.63 29.46 -9.37
N ARG A 36 26.67 28.67 -8.29
CA ARG A 36 27.93 28.34 -7.61
C ARG A 36 28.91 27.60 -8.53
N VAL A 37 28.46 26.54 -9.21
CA VAL A 37 29.33 25.64 -9.99
C VAL A 37 29.78 26.28 -11.30
N TYR A 38 28.88 26.97 -12.01
CA TYR A 38 29.14 27.46 -13.37
C TYR A 38 29.36 28.97 -13.47
N GLN A 39 29.01 29.75 -12.44
CA GLN A 39 29.12 31.21 -12.46
C GLN A 39 30.01 31.78 -11.33
N GLY A 40 30.54 30.93 -10.45
CA GLY A 40 31.50 31.33 -9.41
C GLY A 40 30.92 32.18 -8.27
N GLN A 41 29.59 32.15 -8.05
CA GLN A 41 28.92 32.91 -6.99
C GLN A 41 28.97 32.21 -5.61
N VAL A 42 28.80 33.00 -4.53
CA VAL A 42 28.93 32.55 -3.13
C VAL A 42 27.77 31.63 -2.71
N LYS A 43 28.06 30.68 -1.78
CA LYS A 43 27.19 29.62 -1.25
C LYS A 43 25.73 30.06 -1.01
N PRO A 44 24.74 29.30 -1.51
CA PRO A 44 23.36 29.42 -1.04
C PRO A 44 23.26 28.94 0.42
N ARG A 45 22.28 29.51 1.15
CA ARG A 45 21.90 29.09 2.51
C ARG A 45 21.04 27.84 2.38
N CYS A 46 21.60 26.64 2.55
CA CYS A 46 20.86 25.38 2.38
C CYS A 46 20.37 24.79 3.70
N TYR A 47 19.15 24.24 3.69
CA TYR A 47 18.65 23.29 4.70
C TYR A 47 19.22 21.89 4.42
N ALA A 48 19.54 21.13 5.49
CA ALA A 48 20.43 19.97 5.46
C ALA A 48 20.00 18.80 4.55
N ASP A 49 18.71 18.55 4.36
CA ASP A 49 18.19 17.34 3.69
C ASP A 49 18.28 17.36 2.15
N LYS A 50 18.46 18.54 1.53
CA LYS A 50 18.65 18.69 0.07
C LYS A 50 20.13 18.64 -0.35
N GLY A 51 21.06 18.65 0.60
CA GLY A 51 22.50 18.72 0.34
C GLY A 51 23.02 17.52 -0.44
N ASP A 52 22.72 16.32 0.03
CA ASP A 52 23.30 15.07 -0.51
C ASP A 52 22.86 14.78 -1.94
N TYR A 53 21.60 15.04 -2.29
CA TYR A 53 21.09 14.86 -3.65
C TYR A 53 21.77 15.82 -4.63
N PHE A 54 21.77 17.14 -4.34
CA PHE A 54 22.36 18.11 -5.26
C PHE A 54 23.88 17.98 -5.33
N GLU A 55 24.55 17.59 -4.24
CA GLU A 55 25.98 17.27 -4.30
C GLU A 55 26.27 16.11 -5.25
N LYS A 56 25.49 15.02 -5.19
CA LYS A 56 25.61 13.92 -6.16
C LYS A 56 25.25 14.35 -7.59
N LEU A 57 24.20 15.17 -7.77
CA LEU A 57 23.74 15.65 -9.07
C LEU A 57 24.82 16.48 -9.79
N PHE A 58 25.50 17.37 -9.08
CA PHE A 58 26.51 18.27 -9.66
C PHE A 58 27.93 17.67 -9.67
N SER A 59 28.24 16.70 -8.80
CA SER A 59 29.58 16.10 -8.72
C SER A 59 29.78 14.92 -9.68
N ASP A 60 28.74 14.12 -9.93
CA ASP A 60 28.85 12.98 -10.84
C ASP A 60 28.69 13.42 -12.30
N LYS A 61 29.74 13.18 -13.11
CA LYS A 61 29.72 13.43 -14.56
C LYS A 61 28.60 12.67 -15.27
N LYS A 62 28.15 11.52 -14.74
CA LYS A 62 27.02 10.78 -15.30
C LYS A 62 25.71 11.55 -15.22
N ASN A 63 25.55 12.46 -14.26
CA ASN A 63 24.33 13.23 -14.04
C ASN A 63 24.31 14.59 -14.74
N HIS A 64 25.41 14.98 -15.40
CA HIS A 64 25.53 16.29 -16.05
C HIS A 64 24.42 16.58 -17.07
N TYR A 65 23.90 15.55 -17.75
CA TYR A 65 22.80 15.72 -18.70
C TYR A 65 21.49 16.16 -18.03
N LYS A 66 21.22 15.71 -16.79
CA LYS A 66 20.06 16.13 -16.00
C LYS A 66 20.17 17.61 -15.61
N VAL A 67 21.38 18.04 -15.23
CA VAL A 67 21.67 19.45 -14.93
C VAL A 67 21.47 20.32 -16.18
N GLU A 68 21.94 19.90 -17.36
CA GLU A 68 21.72 20.62 -18.61
C GLU A 68 20.23 20.70 -18.96
N ALA A 69 19.49 19.61 -18.79
CA ALA A 69 18.06 19.55 -19.07
C ALA A 69 17.26 20.47 -18.14
N LEU A 70 17.44 20.35 -16.82
CA LEU A 70 16.80 21.22 -15.84
C LEU A 70 17.11 22.68 -16.13
N GLN A 71 18.37 23.04 -16.36
CA GLN A 71 18.74 24.41 -16.70
C GLN A 71 18.05 24.89 -17.98
N ALA A 72 17.94 24.06 -19.01
CA ALA A 72 17.28 24.42 -20.26
C ALA A 72 15.77 24.69 -20.08
N MET A 73 15.12 24.02 -19.12
CA MET A 73 13.70 24.20 -18.80
C MET A 73 13.45 25.37 -17.85
N THR A 74 14.37 25.62 -16.90
CA THR A 74 14.13 26.55 -15.79
C THR A 74 14.73 27.94 -15.99
N LYS A 75 15.68 28.09 -16.92
CA LYS A 75 16.36 29.36 -17.16
C LYS A 75 15.41 30.36 -17.83
N ASP A 76 15.38 31.58 -17.29
CA ASP A 76 14.60 32.72 -17.81
C ASP A 76 13.12 32.36 -18.08
N ASN A 77 12.51 31.61 -17.15
CA ASN A 77 11.13 31.13 -17.28
C ASN A 77 10.19 32.01 -16.45
N LEU A 78 9.30 32.76 -17.11
CA LEU A 78 8.45 33.77 -16.46
C LEU A 78 7.51 33.14 -15.43
N TRP A 79 6.95 31.97 -15.71
CA TRP A 79 6.06 31.29 -14.78
C TRP A 79 6.77 30.91 -13.48
N ILE A 80 7.96 30.33 -13.58
CA ILE A 80 8.76 29.97 -12.40
C ILE A 80 9.08 31.22 -11.58
N ASP A 81 9.51 32.30 -12.23
CA ASP A 81 9.89 33.53 -11.54
C ASP A 81 8.67 34.19 -10.88
N TYR A 82 7.52 34.18 -11.56
CA TYR A 82 6.24 34.62 -11.00
C TYR A 82 5.84 33.79 -9.77
N PHE A 83 5.83 32.46 -9.87
CA PHE A 83 5.44 31.59 -8.77
C PHE A 83 6.37 31.69 -7.56
N ILE A 84 7.67 31.91 -7.77
CA ILE A 84 8.61 32.19 -6.67
C ILE A 84 8.21 33.47 -5.93
N LYS A 85 7.87 34.55 -6.65
CA LYS A 85 7.41 35.81 -6.04
C LYS A 85 6.09 35.66 -5.29
N VAL A 86 5.10 34.99 -5.89
CA VAL A 86 3.80 34.74 -5.25
C VAL A 86 4.00 33.94 -3.96
N ARG A 87 4.83 32.91 -4.00
CA ARG A 87 5.19 32.13 -2.82
C ARG A 87 5.83 32.99 -1.73
N GLU A 88 6.76 33.88 -2.07
CA GLU A 88 7.34 34.81 -1.09
C GLU A 88 6.30 35.73 -0.44
N GLN A 89 5.26 36.14 -1.18
CA GLN A 89 4.15 36.91 -0.64
C GLN A 89 3.24 36.07 0.27
N HIS A 90 2.88 34.87 -0.15
CA HIS A 90 2.07 33.93 0.66
C HIS A 90 2.77 33.61 1.98
N LEU A 91 4.08 33.37 1.96
CA LEU A 91 4.87 33.14 3.18
C LEU A 91 4.83 34.34 4.13
N LYS A 92 4.85 35.58 3.62
CA LYS A 92 4.67 36.80 4.45
C LYS A 92 3.27 36.84 5.09
N ASN A 93 2.27 36.29 4.41
CA ASN A 93 0.89 36.19 4.88
C ASN A 93 0.61 34.92 5.71
N LYS A 94 1.63 34.11 6.02
CA LYS A 94 1.53 32.82 6.74
C LYS A 94 0.75 31.74 5.98
N GLU A 95 0.74 31.82 4.65
CA GLU A 95 0.19 30.82 3.76
C GLU A 95 1.32 29.97 3.17
N ASN A 96 1.26 28.65 3.37
CA ASN A 96 2.29 27.70 2.94
C ASN A 96 1.85 26.87 1.73
N TRP A 97 0.97 27.41 0.89
CA TRP A 97 0.44 26.73 -0.28
C TRP A 97 0.31 27.71 -1.46
N ILE A 98 0.33 27.16 -2.67
CA ILE A 98 0.12 27.86 -3.92
C ILE A 98 -0.65 26.92 -4.85
N ASP A 99 -1.54 27.49 -5.66
CA ASP A 99 -2.34 26.80 -6.66
C ASP A 99 -1.90 27.34 -8.03
N PHE A 100 -1.17 26.54 -8.80
CA PHE A 100 -0.62 26.98 -10.07
C PHE A 100 -1.73 27.24 -11.09
N GLU A 101 -2.74 26.38 -11.12
CA GLU A 101 -3.86 26.44 -12.05
C GLU A 101 -4.69 27.71 -11.86
N SER A 102 -5.02 28.06 -10.60
CA SER A 102 -5.74 29.31 -10.30
C SER A 102 -4.94 30.57 -10.70
N GLU A 103 -3.64 30.56 -10.43
CA GLU A 103 -2.75 31.67 -10.78
C GLU A 103 -2.54 31.82 -12.30
N ILE A 104 -2.38 30.71 -13.03
CA ILE A 104 -2.33 30.70 -14.50
C ILE A 104 -3.66 31.21 -15.06
N SER A 105 -4.78 30.73 -14.51
CA SER A 105 -6.13 31.10 -14.96
C SER A 105 -6.35 32.61 -14.84
N ARG A 106 -5.93 33.21 -13.73
CA ARG A 106 -6.00 34.65 -13.52
C ARG A 106 -5.24 35.44 -14.59
N ILE A 107 -4.01 35.02 -14.89
CA ILE A 107 -3.16 35.71 -15.88
C ILE A 107 -3.71 35.54 -17.30
N VAL A 108 -4.19 34.35 -17.63
CA VAL A 108 -4.80 34.06 -18.94
C VAL A 108 -6.08 34.88 -19.13
N GLN A 109 -6.95 34.96 -18.13
CA GLN A 109 -8.16 35.79 -18.19
C GLN A 109 -7.84 37.28 -18.30
N ASP A 110 -6.84 37.77 -17.55
CA ASP A 110 -6.39 39.17 -17.66
C ASP A 110 -5.84 39.49 -19.06
N LEU A 111 -5.13 38.54 -19.69
CA LEU A 111 -4.64 38.68 -21.06
C LEU A 111 -5.76 38.65 -22.10
N ASP A 112 -6.73 37.76 -21.92
CA ASP A 112 -7.90 37.64 -22.80
C ASP A 112 -8.74 38.94 -22.79
N GLU A 113 -9.04 39.48 -21.61
CA GLU A 113 -9.73 40.76 -21.49
C GLU A 113 -8.90 41.92 -22.05
N PHE A 114 -7.59 41.94 -21.80
CA PHE A 114 -6.72 42.96 -22.38
C PHE A 114 -6.73 42.91 -23.92
N GLN A 115 -6.71 41.73 -24.53
CA GLN A 115 -6.77 41.55 -25.99
C GLN A 115 -8.06 42.13 -26.58
N LYS A 116 -9.21 41.91 -25.91
CA LYS A 116 -10.51 42.44 -26.34
C LYS A 116 -10.56 43.97 -26.29
N ILE A 117 -10.10 44.55 -25.17
CA ILE A 117 -10.07 46.00 -25.00
C ILE A 117 -9.09 46.65 -25.98
N ALA A 118 -7.91 46.03 -26.17
CA ALA A 118 -6.88 46.47 -27.09
C ALA A 118 -7.33 46.50 -28.56
N GLY A 119 -8.23 45.59 -28.95
CA GLY A 119 -8.84 45.55 -30.28
C GLY A 119 -9.97 46.56 -30.49
N SER A 120 -10.47 47.19 -29.41
CA SER A 120 -11.50 48.23 -29.50
C SER A 120 -10.92 49.58 -29.90
N SER A 121 -11.70 50.42 -30.58
CA SER A 121 -11.25 51.71 -31.12
C SER A 121 -10.89 52.77 -30.06
N SER A 122 -11.13 52.49 -28.78
CA SER A 122 -11.05 53.41 -27.66
C SER A 122 -10.21 52.81 -26.53
N ARG A 123 -9.04 53.38 -26.25
CA ARG A 123 -8.23 53.04 -25.07
C ARG A 123 -8.88 53.63 -23.82
N THR A 124 -9.70 52.83 -23.14
CA THR A 124 -10.40 53.17 -21.89
C THR A 124 -9.48 53.17 -20.67
N GLU A 125 -9.95 53.62 -19.50
CA GLU A 125 -9.21 53.47 -18.23
C GLU A 125 -8.91 52.00 -17.91
N GLU A 126 -9.82 51.09 -18.28
CA GLU A 126 -9.64 49.64 -18.13
C GLU A 126 -8.43 49.11 -18.91
N TYR A 127 -8.16 49.64 -20.11
CA TYR A 127 -6.96 49.27 -20.89
C TYR A 127 -5.67 49.51 -20.10
N TYR A 128 -5.55 50.69 -19.47
CA TYR A 128 -4.37 51.03 -18.68
C TYR A 128 -4.31 50.24 -17.37
N HIS A 129 -5.45 49.94 -16.75
CA HIS A 129 -5.52 49.09 -15.56
C HIS A 129 -4.97 47.67 -15.83
N TYR A 130 -5.47 47.01 -16.87
CA TYR A 130 -4.99 45.67 -17.25
C TYR A 130 -3.53 45.70 -17.74
N LYS A 131 -3.13 46.74 -18.49
CA LYS A 131 -1.73 46.89 -18.93
C LYS A 131 -0.77 46.97 -17.74
N GLU A 132 -1.10 47.76 -16.73
CA GLU A 132 -0.26 47.91 -15.53
C GLU A 132 -0.23 46.61 -14.70
N LYS A 133 -1.37 45.97 -14.51
CA LYS A 133 -1.47 44.68 -13.80
C LYS A 133 -0.63 43.59 -14.48
N LEU A 134 -0.74 43.46 -15.80
CA LEU A 134 0.03 42.49 -16.59
C LEU A 134 1.53 42.84 -16.63
N ARG A 135 1.89 44.12 -16.60
CA ARG A 135 3.30 44.56 -16.54
C ARG A 135 3.97 44.10 -15.26
N GLU A 136 3.30 44.20 -14.12
CA GLU A 136 3.84 43.72 -12.84
C GLU A 136 4.11 42.21 -12.85
N ILE A 137 3.29 41.45 -13.58
CA ILE A 137 3.36 39.99 -13.66
C ILE A 137 4.38 39.51 -14.70
N LEU A 138 4.36 40.11 -15.89
CA LEU A 138 5.11 39.64 -17.06
C LEU A 138 6.48 40.32 -17.24
N GLU A 139 6.80 41.32 -16.41
CA GLU A 139 8.04 42.11 -16.47
C GLU A 139 8.35 42.69 -17.87
N GLN A 140 7.33 42.95 -18.70
CA GLN A 140 7.53 43.47 -20.05
C GLN A 140 7.39 44.99 -20.11
N GLU A 141 8.36 45.66 -20.73
CA GLU A 141 8.36 47.12 -20.85
C GLU A 141 7.25 47.66 -21.79
N ASP A 142 6.73 46.87 -22.74
CA ASP A 142 5.62 47.30 -23.61
C ASP A 142 4.74 46.14 -24.12
N LEU A 143 3.64 45.84 -23.41
CA LEU A 143 2.52 45.08 -23.98
C LEU A 143 1.76 45.98 -24.98
N THR A 144 1.99 45.77 -26.28
CA THR A 144 1.17 46.35 -27.35
C THR A 144 0.21 45.31 -27.92
N PRO A 145 -0.92 45.71 -28.54
CA PRO A 145 -1.87 44.78 -29.14
C PRO A 145 -1.21 43.80 -30.14
N GLU A 146 -0.25 44.27 -30.93
CA GLU A 146 0.46 43.48 -31.93
C GLU A 146 1.45 42.47 -31.32
N ALA A 147 1.85 42.68 -30.07
CA ALA A 147 2.74 41.79 -29.33
C ALA A 147 1.98 40.65 -28.63
N ILE A 148 0.66 40.78 -28.41
CA ILE A 148 -0.14 39.83 -27.63
C ILE A 148 0.00 38.39 -28.15
N PRO A 149 -0.18 38.09 -29.46
CA PRO A 149 -0.07 36.71 -29.93
C PRO A 149 1.30 36.08 -29.64
N LYS A 150 2.39 36.86 -29.83
CA LYS A 150 3.75 36.39 -29.52
C LYS A 150 3.96 36.18 -28.01
N THR A 151 3.30 36.97 -27.18
CA THR A 151 3.32 36.80 -25.73
C THR A 151 2.58 35.54 -25.30
N ILE A 152 1.44 35.24 -25.93
CA ILE A 152 0.68 34.00 -25.72
C ILE A 152 1.56 32.79 -26.07
N ASP A 153 2.17 32.77 -27.27
CA ASP A 153 3.08 31.71 -27.71
C ASP A 153 4.26 31.52 -26.74
N LYS A 154 4.84 32.63 -26.27
CA LYS A 154 5.94 32.60 -25.31
C LYS A 154 5.49 32.01 -23.97
N LEU A 155 4.35 32.43 -23.44
CA LEU A 155 3.82 31.92 -22.18
C LEU A 155 3.45 30.45 -22.26
N MET A 156 2.89 29.98 -23.38
CA MET A 156 2.64 28.55 -23.62
C MET A 156 3.95 27.76 -23.67
N LEU A 157 4.96 28.24 -24.38
CA LEU A 157 6.28 27.59 -24.42
C LEU A 157 6.92 27.51 -23.04
N GLU A 158 6.85 28.58 -22.25
CA GLU A 158 7.42 28.60 -20.89
C GLU A 158 6.61 27.75 -19.91
N LEU A 159 5.29 27.67 -20.06
CA LEU A 159 4.44 26.75 -19.29
C LEU A 159 4.83 25.31 -19.59
N ASN A 160 4.99 24.95 -20.87
CA ASN A 160 5.44 23.61 -21.27
C ASN A 160 6.82 23.26 -20.70
N LYS A 161 7.76 24.22 -20.69
CA LYS A 161 9.06 24.03 -20.02
C LYS A 161 8.92 23.85 -18.50
N LEU A 162 8.04 24.61 -17.85
CA LEU A 162 7.76 24.45 -16.42
C LEU A 162 7.22 23.03 -16.13
N ILE A 163 6.29 22.54 -16.96
CA ILE A 163 5.74 21.19 -16.83
C ILE A 163 6.84 20.13 -16.99
N CYS A 164 7.74 20.28 -17.96
CA CYS A 164 8.90 19.39 -18.08
C CYS A 164 9.86 19.49 -16.88
N ALA A 165 10.07 20.68 -16.31
CA ALA A 165 10.88 20.80 -15.10
C ALA A 165 10.23 20.11 -13.90
N LEU A 166 8.90 20.19 -13.79
CA LEU A 166 8.11 19.47 -12.78
C LEU A 166 8.19 17.95 -12.99
N GLU A 167 8.08 17.49 -14.23
CA GLU A 167 8.26 16.07 -14.59
C GLU A 167 9.61 15.53 -14.11
N ILE A 168 10.70 16.25 -14.40
CA ILE A 168 12.06 15.84 -13.97
C ILE A 168 12.14 15.79 -12.44
N TYR A 169 11.57 16.76 -11.75
CA TYR A 169 11.53 16.78 -10.29
C TYR A 169 10.81 15.57 -9.71
N LEU A 170 9.63 15.25 -10.26
CA LEU A 170 8.78 14.17 -9.77
C LEU A 170 9.35 12.78 -10.08
N ASP A 171 9.94 12.57 -11.25
CA ASP A 171 10.52 11.28 -11.62
C ASP A 171 11.89 11.05 -10.95
N ASP A 172 12.80 12.03 -11.01
CA ASP A 172 14.17 11.84 -10.52
C ASP A 172 14.30 12.05 -9.01
N TYR A 173 13.86 13.19 -8.49
CA TYR A 173 14.07 13.53 -7.08
C TYR A 173 13.03 12.87 -6.18
N VAL A 174 11.74 13.01 -6.51
CA VAL A 174 10.66 12.38 -5.73
C VAL A 174 10.64 10.88 -5.99
N GLY A 175 10.76 10.45 -7.24
CA GLY A 175 10.71 9.04 -7.60
C GLY A 175 11.86 8.20 -7.04
N GLY A 176 13.00 8.81 -6.70
CA GLY A 176 14.13 8.17 -6.02
C GLY A 176 14.05 8.14 -4.49
N LYS A 177 12.98 8.68 -3.87
CA LYS A 177 12.78 8.59 -2.41
C LYS A 177 12.23 7.22 -2.03
N GLU A 178 12.74 6.69 -0.92
CA GLU A 178 12.20 5.51 -0.29
C GLU A 178 10.84 5.83 0.35
N ILE A 179 9.84 5.01 0.07
CA ILE A 179 8.51 5.11 0.67
C ILE A 179 8.45 4.12 1.82
N ILE A 180 8.35 4.66 3.03
CA ILE A 180 8.37 3.87 4.28
C ILE A 180 6.99 3.74 4.93
N LEU A 181 5.99 4.46 4.42
CA LEU A 181 4.64 4.51 4.96
C LEU A 181 3.64 3.88 3.98
N TYR A 182 2.60 3.24 4.51
CA TYR A 182 1.40 2.85 3.77
C TYR A 182 0.15 3.27 4.57
N ASN A 183 -1.02 3.26 3.92
CA ASN A 183 -2.29 3.52 4.57
C ASN A 183 -3.13 2.23 4.60
N PRO A 184 -3.57 1.76 5.79
CA PRO A 184 -4.28 0.49 5.92
C PRO A 184 -5.67 0.52 5.26
N ASP A 185 -6.35 1.68 5.19
CA ASP A 185 -7.64 1.77 4.51
C ASP A 185 -7.48 1.50 3.01
N ILE A 186 -6.37 1.95 2.39
CA ILE A 186 -6.08 1.69 0.99
C ILE A 186 -5.74 0.22 0.76
N ALA A 187 -4.92 -0.37 1.63
CA ALA A 187 -4.55 -1.78 1.56
C ALA A 187 -5.79 -2.70 1.59
N GLN A 188 -6.81 -2.36 2.39
CA GLN A 188 -8.04 -3.15 2.53
C GLN A 188 -9.03 -3.02 1.36
N ILE A 189 -8.95 -1.96 0.55
CA ILE A 189 -9.94 -1.72 -0.51
C ILE A 189 -9.85 -2.81 -1.59
N HIS A 190 -8.63 -3.21 -1.97
CA HIS A 190 -8.36 -4.08 -3.14
C HIS A 190 -9.14 -3.60 -4.38
N PRO A 191 -8.79 -2.42 -4.93
CA PRO A 191 -9.58 -1.80 -5.99
C PRO A 191 -9.43 -2.56 -7.31
N ASP A 192 -10.53 -2.73 -8.06
CA ASP A 192 -10.49 -3.31 -9.41
C ASP A 192 -9.85 -2.34 -10.41
N ASN A 193 -10.01 -1.03 -10.19
CA ASN A 193 -9.50 0.02 -11.04
C ASN A 193 -9.05 1.23 -10.20
N VAL A 194 -8.00 1.92 -10.66
CA VAL A 194 -7.46 3.11 -9.99
C VAL A 194 -7.45 4.30 -10.96
N ILE A 195 -7.95 5.45 -10.52
CA ILE A 195 -7.86 6.74 -11.21
C ILE A 195 -6.87 7.60 -10.45
N SER A 196 -5.77 7.96 -11.10
CA SER A 196 -4.76 8.84 -10.51
C SER A 196 -4.84 10.23 -11.11
N PHE A 197 -5.09 11.21 -10.24
CA PHE A 197 -4.86 12.63 -10.51
C PHE A 197 -3.41 13.03 -10.18
N ASN A 198 -2.64 12.15 -9.56
CA ASN A 198 -1.23 12.36 -9.29
C ASN A 198 -0.40 12.09 -10.53
N TYR A 199 0.68 12.83 -10.65
CA TYR A 199 1.67 12.61 -11.70
C TYR A 199 2.66 11.49 -11.35
N THR A 200 2.70 11.03 -10.10
CA THR A 200 3.61 9.97 -9.64
C THR A 200 2.91 8.61 -9.57
N ASP A 201 3.65 7.53 -9.78
CA ASP A 201 3.15 6.15 -9.68
C ASP A 201 3.26 5.57 -8.26
N THR A 202 2.91 6.37 -7.25
CA THR A 202 3.02 5.99 -5.82
C THR A 202 2.17 4.76 -5.50
N PHE A 203 0.97 4.66 -6.09
CA PHE A 203 0.08 3.53 -5.87
C PHE A 203 0.75 2.20 -6.27
N ARG A 204 1.33 2.10 -7.47
CA ARG A 204 1.98 0.84 -7.88
C ARG A 204 3.25 0.56 -7.09
N LYS A 205 4.02 1.58 -6.72
CA LYS A 205 5.23 1.42 -5.91
C LYS A 205 4.94 0.84 -4.51
N VAL A 206 3.79 1.16 -3.93
CA VAL A 206 3.43 0.72 -2.57
C VAL A 206 2.50 -0.49 -2.58
N TYR A 207 1.42 -0.45 -3.37
CA TYR A 207 0.34 -1.44 -3.36
C TYR A 207 0.36 -2.38 -4.57
N GLY A 208 1.01 -1.99 -5.66
CA GLY A 208 1.06 -2.80 -6.90
C GLY A 208 1.94 -4.05 -6.81
N GLU A 209 2.80 -4.16 -5.78
CA GLU A 209 3.56 -5.38 -5.54
C GLU A 209 2.69 -6.51 -4.99
N TYR A 210 1.60 -6.14 -4.29
CA TYR A 210 0.61 -7.03 -3.70
C TYR A 210 -0.55 -7.34 -4.66
N ASP A 211 -1.03 -6.34 -5.41
CA ASP A 211 -2.12 -6.48 -6.39
C ASP A 211 -1.61 -6.19 -7.83
N THR A 212 -1.36 -7.24 -8.62
CA THR A 212 -0.67 -7.13 -9.91
C THR A 212 -1.55 -6.70 -11.08
N ASN A 213 -2.87 -6.76 -10.93
CA ASN A 213 -3.77 -6.65 -12.07
C ASN A 213 -4.30 -5.22 -12.25
N THR A 214 -4.13 -4.36 -11.24
CA THR A 214 -4.71 -3.02 -11.23
C THR A 214 -3.70 -1.97 -11.65
N LEU A 215 -3.82 -1.49 -12.89
CA LEU A 215 -3.02 -0.38 -13.42
C LEU A 215 -3.76 0.96 -13.21
N PRO A 216 -3.13 1.97 -12.58
CA PRO A 216 -3.71 3.29 -12.47
C PRO A 216 -3.85 3.95 -13.84
N SER A 217 -5.04 4.50 -14.08
CA SER A 217 -5.30 5.38 -15.21
C SER A 217 -4.99 6.82 -14.80
N PHE A 218 -3.99 7.41 -15.44
CA PHE A 218 -3.50 8.75 -15.13
C PHE A 218 -4.25 9.81 -15.93
N VAL A 219 -5.24 10.47 -15.31
CA VAL A 219 -6.09 11.45 -16.01
C VAL A 219 -5.34 12.73 -16.37
N HIS A 220 -4.36 13.10 -15.56
CA HIS A 220 -3.49 14.25 -15.78
C HIS A 220 -2.13 13.86 -16.35
N GLY A 221 -1.96 12.63 -16.85
CA GLY A 221 -0.67 12.11 -17.29
C GLY A 221 0.25 11.74 -16.12
N MET A 222 1.44 11.24 -16.44
CA MET A 222 2.38 10.65 -15.48
C MET A 222 3.80 11.12 -15.79
N ALA A 223 4.58 11.49 -14.77
CA ALA A 223 5.97 11.85 -14.94
C ALA A 223 6.78 10.62 -15.40
N THR A 224 7.49 10.73 -16.54
CA THR A 224 8.25 9.60 -17.13
C THR A 224 9.63 9.99 -17.67
N ASP A 225 10.27 10.99 -17.04
CA ASP A 225 11.56 11.62 -17.38
C ASP A 225 12.12 11.29 -18.78
N HIS A 226 12.04 12.27 -19.68
CA HIS A 226 12.60 12.18 -21.03
C HIS A 226 13.94 12.92 -21.20
N THR A 227 14.71 13.09 -20.11
CA THR A 227 16.02 13.77 -20.10
C THR A 227 17.13 12.97 -20.77
N ASP A 228 16.92 11.68 -21.08
CA ASP A 228 17.88 10.83 -21.77
C ASP A 228 18.41 11.49 -23.06
N ARG A 229 17.59 12.27 -23.74
CA ARG A 229 17.94 13.04 -24.95
C ARG A 229 19.05 14.07 -24.76
N PHE A 230 19.29 14.54 -23.53
CA PHE A 230 20.40 15.44 -23.22
C PHE A 230 21.75 14.71 -23.11
N ARG A 231 21.74 13.36 -23.02
CA ARG A 231 22.96 12.55 -22.97
C ARG A 231 23.79 12.76 -24.22
N VAL A 232 25.09 12.99 -24.00
CA VAL A 232 26.07 13.25 -25.07
C VAL A 232 26.07 12.16 -26.15
N ARG A 233 25.87 10.89 -25.76
CA ARG A 233 25.86 9.75 -26.69
C ARG A 233 24.68 9.73 -27.66
N LEU A 234 23.57 10.39 -27.34
CA LEU A 234 22.36 10.45 -28.18
C LEU A 234 22.32 11.71 -29.07
N ARG A 235 23.33 12.59 -28.96
CA ARG A 235 23.40 13.82 -29.77
C ARG A 235 23.70 13.48 -31.22
N LYS A 236 22.81 13.91 -32.11
CA LYS A 236 23.06 13.88 -33.56
C LYS A 236 23.93 15.07 -33.98
N LYS A 237 24.69 14.94 -35.06
CA LYS A 237 25.45 16.07 -35.63
C LYS A 237 24.48 17.18 -36.04
N GLY A 238 24.64 18.39 -35.48
CA GLY A 238 23.73 19.52 -35.68
C GLY A 238 22.59 19.65 -34.65
N ASP A 239 22.56 18.81 -33.60
CA ASP A 239 21.55 18.84 -32.55
C ASP A 239 21.72 20.07 -31.61
N LYS A 240 20.89 21.10 -31.83
CA LYS A 240 20.85 22.31 -31.01
C LYS A 240 20.06 22.07 -29.73
N ASN A 241 20.34 22.88 -28.69
CA ASN A 241 19.62 22.79 -27.42
C ASN A 241 18.10 23.00 -27.57
N ALA A 242 17.69 23.94 -28.43
CA ALA A 242 16.28 24.19 -28.73
C ALA A 242 15.54 22.92 -29.22
N ASN A 243 16.14 22.17 -30.15
CA ASN A 243 15.57 20.93 -30.68
C ASN A 243 15.45 19.84 -29.60
N ARG A 244 16.30 19.86 -28.56
CA ARG A 244 16.20 18.93 -27.43
C ARG A 244 15.04 19.30 -26.53
N VAL A 245 14.88 20.59 -26.23
CA VAL A 245 13.77 21.12 -25.44
C VAL A 245 12.43 20.80 -26.10
N GLU A 246 12.27 21.14 -27.38
CA GLU A 246 11.05 20.87 -28.16
C GLU A 246 10.65 19.39 -28.12
N ARG A 247 11.59 18.50 -28.45
CA ARG A 247 11.34 17.04 -28.41
C ARG A 247 11.05 16.48 -27.01
N THR A 248 11.48 17.17 -25.96
CA THR A 248 11.15 16.79 -24.57
C THR A 248 9.73 17.22 -24.25
N ILE A 249 9.35 18.43 -24.63
CA ILE A 249 7.98 18.96 -24.51
C ILE A 249 6.98 18.09 -25.27
N GLU A 250 7.29 17.70 -26.52
CA GLU A 250 6.41 16.86 -27.34
C GLU A 250 6.09 15.49 -26.72
N LYS A 251 6.98 14.94 -25.89
CA LYS A 251 6.76 13.65 -25.23
C LYS A 251 6.09 13.77 -23.87
N ASN A 252 6.19 14.94 -23.23
CA ASN A 252 5.59 15.15 -21.92
C ASN A 252 4.06 15.00 -22.00
N ASN A 253 3.51 14.07 -21.23
CA ASN A 253 2.07 13.79 -21.19
C ASN A 253 1.35 14.45 -20.00
N MET A 254 2.06 15.19 -19.13
CA MET A 254 1.48 15.81 -17.94
C MET A 254 0.55 16.98 -18.29
N VAL A 255 -0.64 17.02 -17.70
CA VAL A 255 -1.64 18.07 -17.88
C VAL A 255 -1.56 19.02 -16.69
N LEU A 256 -1.25 20.29 -16.95
CA LEU A 256 -1.23 21.38 -15.98
C LEU A 256 -1.83 22.60 -16.66
N GLY A 257 -3.13 22.51 -16.92
CA GLY A 257 -3.90 23.54 -17.59
C GLY A 257 -4.93 24.17 -16.66
N ILE A 258 -5.65 25.15 -17.19
CA ILE A 258 -6.75 25.83 -16.51
C ILE A 258 -8.10 25.27 -16.95
N ASP A 259 -9.13 25.52 -16.16
CA ASP A 259 -10.49 25.19 -16.56
C ASP A 259 -11.03 26.11 -17.65
N GLU A 260 -12.16 25.68 -18.20
CA GLU A 260 -12.96 26.53 -19.05
C GLU A 260 -13.61 27.67 -18.23
N TYR A 261 -13.12 28.89 -18.45
CA TYR A 261 -13.66 30.10 -17.83
C TYR A 261 -14.70 30.80 -18.70
N LEU A 262 -14.84 30.43 -19.98
CA LEU A 262 -15.79 31.05 -20.89
C LEU A 262 -17.20 30.45 -20.73
N PRO A 263 -18.25 31.28 -20.88
CA PRO A 263 -19.63 30.79 -20.95
C PRO A 263 -19.87 30.01 -22.25
N GLU A 264 -20.84 29.08 -22.21
CA GLU A 264 -21.07 28.08 -23.26
C GLU A 264 -21.21 28.64 -24.68
N ASP A 265 -21.86 29.80 -24.81
CA ASP A 265 -22.11 30.50 -26.06
C ASP A 265 -20.82 31.07 -26.71
N ARG A 266 -19.75 31.24 -25.92
CA ARG A 266 -18.46 31.81 -26.37
C ARG A 266 -17.38 30.76 -26.62
N ARG A 267 -17.48 29.58 -26.01
CA ARG A 267 -16.43 28.53 -26.04
C ARG A 267 -16.01 28.09 -27.44
N ALA A 268 -16.96 28.02 -28.37
CA ALA A 268 -16.69 27.59 -29.74
C ALA A 268 -16.08 28.69 -30.63
N ALA A 269 -16.24 29.96 -30.26
CA ALA A 269 -15.80 31.11 -31.04
C ALA A 269 -14.42 31.62 -30.59
N GLU A 270 -14.11 31.50 -29.29
CA GLU A 270 -12.91 32.08 -28.67
C GLU A 270 -11.90 30.99 -28.32
N ILE A 271 -10.95 30.76 -29.24
CA ILE A 271 -9.99 29.65 -29.17
C ILE A 271 -8.53 30.09 -28.95
N ASP A 272 -8.26 31.39 -28.85
CA ASP A 272 -6.88 31.93 -28.75
C ASP A 272 -6.09 31.37 -27.56
N PHE A 273 -6.78 31.04 -26.46
CA PHE A 273 -6.20 30.48 -25.24
C PHE A 273 -6.52 28.99 -25.03
N ILE A 274 -7.00 28.29 -26.08
CA ILE A 274 -7.43 26.89 -25.96
C ILE A 274 -6.30 25.98 -25.47
N GLU A 275 -5.05 26.27 -25.81
CA GLU A 275 -3.88 25.46 -25.43
C GLU A 275 -3.60 25.46 -23.92
N PHE A 276 -4.02 26.51 -23.21
CA PHE A 276 -3.94 26.56 -21.74
C PHE A 276 -4.99 25.68 -21.08
N LYS A 277 -6.06 25.28 -21.77
CA LYS A 277 -7.20 24.59 -21.17
C LYS A 277 -6.92 23.09 -20.97
N LYS A 278 -7.28 22.55 -19.80
CA LYS A 278 -7.04 21.13 -19.45
C LYS A 278 -7.64 20.17 -20.47
N PHE A 279 -8.88 20.41 -20.93
CA PHE A 279 -9.53 19.50 -21.88
C PHE A 279 -8.73 19.37 -23.18
N TYR A 280 -8.17 20.48 -23.68
CA TYR A 280 -7.33 20.49 -24.88
C TYR A 280 -6.06 19.71 -24.64
N GLN A 281 -5.39 19.95 -23.51
CA GLN A 281 -4.16 19.23 -23.16
C GLN A 281 -4.39 17.72 -23.01
N ARG A 282 -5.49 17.28 -22.39
CA ARG A 282 -5.87 15.86 -22.28
C ARG A 282 -6.07 15.22 -23.66
N ILE A 283 -6.77 15.89 -24.57
CA ILE A 283 -7.00 15.41 -25.95
C ILE A 283 -5.67 15.36 -26.72
N TYR A 284 -4.89 16.44 -26.67
CA TYR A 284 -3.61 16.55 -27.39
C TYR A 284 -2.59 15.52 -26.92
N LYS A 285 -2.53 15.25 -25.61
CA LYS A 285 -1.59 14.30 -24.99
C LYS A 285 -2.15 12.88 -24.89
N GLY A 286 -3.41 12.67 -25.23
CA GLY A 286 -4.07 11.35 -25.20
C GLY A 286 -4.29 10.78 -23.80
N THR A 287 -4.51 11.62 -22.78
CA THR A 287 -4.72 11.19 -21.38
C THR A 287 -6.20 11.19 -20.99
N GLY A 288 -6.56 10.37 -20.00
CA GLY A 288 -7.79 10.55 -19.20
C GLY A 288 -9.12 10.02 -19.75
N ASN A 289 -9.13 9.01 -20.62
CA ASN A 289 -10.39 8.43 -21.14
C ASN A 289 -10.64 6.96 -20.78
N GLU A 290 -9.72 6.26 -20.12
CA GLU A 290 -9.87 4.82 -19.89
C GLU A 290 -11.02 4.51 -18.93
N TYR A 291 -11.22 5.36 -17.91
CA TYR A 291 -12.27 5.17 -16.91
C TYR A 291 -13.69 5.18 -17.48
N LYS A 292 -13.88 5.81 -18.64
CA LYS A 292 -15.20 5.86 -19.31
C LYS A 292 -15.70 4.47 -19.65
N LYS A 293 -14.81 3.52 -19.94
CA LYS A 293 -15.17 2.12 -20.18
C LYS A 293 -15.72 1.45 -18.92
N TRP A 294 -15.20 1.80 -17.75
CA TRP A 294 -15.64 1.27 -16.46
C TRP A 294 -17.04 1.78 -16.10
N LEU A 295 -17.32 3.04 -16.42
CA LEU A 295 -18.65 3.65 -16.22
C LEU A 295 -19.75 3.00 -17.08
N LEU A 296 -19.40 2.38 -18.21
CA LEU A 296 -20.32 1.66 -19.09
C LEU A 296 -20.67 0.24 -18.59
N ALA A 297 -19.93 -0.30 -17.62
CA ALA A 297 -20.22 -1.63 -17.08
C ALA A 297 -21.55 -1.63 -16.30
N ASN A 298 -22.36 -2.67 -16.47
CA ASN A 298 -23.71 -2.75 -15.87
C ASN A 298 -23.73 -3.11 -14.37
N GLU A 299 -22.57 -3.35 -13.75
CA GLU A 299 -22.48 -3.68 -12.33
C GLU A 299 -22.46 -2.42 -11.43
N PRO A 300 -22.99 -2.50 -10.19
CA PRO A 300 -22.85 -1.43 -9.20
C PRO A 300 -21.39 -1.08 -8.91
N LYS A 301 -21.13 0.21 -8.70
CA LYS A 301 -19.79 0.76 -8.51
C LYS A 301 -19.64 1.35 -7.13
N MET A 302 -18.52 1.04 -6.48
CA MET A 302 -18.10 1.64 -5.22
C MET A 302 -16.85 2.48 -5.48
N LEU A 303 -17.00 3.80 -5.40
CA LEU A 303 -15.93 4.78 -5.59
C LEU A 303 -15.34 5.15 -4.23
N TYR A 304 -14.03 5.00 -4.08
CA TYR A 304 -13.27 5.46 -2.92
C TYR A 304 -12.43 6.65 -3.33
N ILE A 305 -12.60 7.80 -2.68
CA ILE A 305 -11.83 9.01 -2.97
C ILE A 305 -10.86 9.24 -1.81
N PHE A 306 -9.56 9.20 -2.08
CA PHE A 306 -8.51 9.36 -1.08
C PHE A 306 -7.49 10.42 -1.48
N GLY A 307 -7.19 11.36 -0.59
CA GLY A 307 -6.18 12.40 -0.83
C GLY A 307 -6.51 13.38 -1.97
N HIS A 308 -7.71 13.32 -2.55
CA HIS A 308 -8.17 14.27 -3.56
C HIS A 308 -8.78 15.50 -2.88
N SER A 309 -8.55 16.69 -3.44
CA SER A 309 -9.08 17.97 -2.92
C SER A 309 -10.57 18.19 -3.20
N LEU A 310 -11.13 17.37 -4.09
CA LEU A 310 -12.44 17.56 -4.73
C LEU A 310 -12.56 18.95 -5.36
N ASP A 311 -11.47 19.48 -5.91
CA ASP A 311 -11.45 20.84 -6.42
C ASP A 311 -12.36 20.99 -7.66
N VAL A 312 -12.92 22.20 -7.84
CA VAL A 312 -13.75 22.53 -9.00
C VAL A 312 -13.02 22.35 -10.32
N THR A 313 -11.69 22.42 -10.29
CA THR A 313 -10.81 22.23 -11.44
C THR A 313 -10.73 20.80 -11.98
N ASP A 314 -11.30 19.86 -11.25
CA ASP A 314 -11.51 18.48 -11.70
C ASP A 314 -13.01 18.13 -11.70
N GLY A 315 -13.88 19.14 -11.61
CA GLY A 315 -15.32 19.00 -11.47
C GLY A 315 -15.97 18.31 -12.67
N ASP A 316 -15.43 18.49 -13.88
CA ASP A 316 -15.90 17.79 -15.08
C ASP A 316 -15.78 16.27 -14.93
N LEU A 317 -14.63 15.79 -14.47
CA LEU A 317 -14.38 14.37 -14.22
C LEU A 317 -15.15 13.86 -13.00
N LEU A 318 -15.20 14.63 -11.91
CA LEU A 318 -15.87 14.24 -10.68
C LEU A 318 -17.39 14.08 -10.88
N ARG A 319 -18.03 14.94 -11.67
CA ARG A 319 -19.47 14.86 -11.99
C ARG A 319 -19.83 13.56 -12.72
N GLU A 320 -18.98 13.08 -13.63
CA GLU A 320 -19.22 11.82 -14.37
C GLU A 320 -19.39 10.61 -13.42
N PHE A 321 -18.84 10.66 -12.21
CA PHE A 321 -19.05 9.64 -11.17
C PHE A 321 -20.16 10.02 -10.20
N LEU A 322 -20.07 11.22 -9.61
CA LEU A 322 -20.86 11.59 -8.44
C LEU A 322 -22.34 11.83 -8.76
N GLU A 323 -22.68 12.21 -10.00
CA GLU A 323 -24.07 12.43 -10.41
C GLU A 323 -24.82 11.12 -10.66
N ARG A 324 -24.12 9.99 -10.81
CA ARG A 324 -24.73 8.70 -11.13
C ARG A 324 -25.37 8.03 -9.92
N ASP A 325 -26.46 7.31 -10.15
CA ASP A 325 -27.20 6.58 -9.11
C ASP A 325 -26.64 5.17 -8.84
N ASP A 326 -25.92 4.58 -9.81
CA ASP A 326 -25.26 3.28 -9.69
C ASP A 326 -23.87 3.35 -9.03
N VAL A 327 -23.46 4.54 -8.58
CA VAL A 327 -22.18 4.81 -7.92
C VAL A 327 -22.44 5.19 -6.47
N LYS A 328 -21.93 4.37 -5.54
CA LYS A 328 -21.76 4.75 -4.13
C LYS A 328 -20.35 5.28 -3.92
N THR A 329 -20.19 6.29 -3.09
CA THR A 329 -18.92 6.99 -2.89
C THR A 329 -18.55 7.06 -1.42
N VAL A 330 -17.32 6.70 -1.10
CA VAL A 330 -16.68 6.94 0.19
C VAL A 330 -15.59 7.98 0.00
N VAL A 331 -15.69 9.10 0.71
CA VAL A 331 -14.70 10.18 0.70
C VAL A 331 -13.91 10.14 1.99
N PHE A 332 -12.62 9.83 1.89
CA PHE A 332 -11.72 9.80 3.03
C PHE A 332 -11.25 11.20 3.43
N TYR A 333 -11.15 11.44 4.74
CA TYR A 333 -10.61 12.68 5.30
C TYR A 333 -9.70 12.43 6.52
N LEU A 334 -8.62 13.20 6.62
CA LEU A 334 -7.65 13.19 7.70
C LEU A 334 -8.22 13.78 9.00
N ASP A 335 -8.78 14.98 8.91
CA ASP A 335 -9.29 15.73 10.05
C ASP A 335 -10.57 16.52 9.72
N ASN A 336 -11.19 17.09 10.76
CA ASN A 336 -12.41 17.88 10.60
C ASN A 336 -12.20 19.17 9.79
N LYS A 337 -10.97 19.69 9.69
CA LYS A 337 -10.66 20.86 8.87
C LYS A 337 -10.70 20.47 7.39
N GLN A 338 -10.05 19.37 7.01
CA GLN A 338 -10.13 18.83 5.65
C GLN A 338 -11.54 18.41 5.30
N ARG A 339 -12.29 17.77 6.22
CA ARG A 339 -13.69 17.40 5.98
C ARG A 339 -14.55 18.62 5.59
N ARG A 340 -14.41 19.74 6.30
CA ARG A 340 -15.12 20.99 5.95
C ARG A 340 -14.74 21.51 4.56
N GLN A 341 -13.46 21.41 4.21
CA GLN A 341 -12.97 21.82 2.89
C GLN A 341 -13.56 20.95 1.78
N LEU A 342 -13.57 19.62 1.97
CA LEU A 342 -14.11 18.65 1.02
C LEU A 342 -15.61 18.87 0.80
N ILE A 343 -16.38 19.11 1.87
CA ILE A 343 -17.83 19.42 1.76
C ILE A 343 -18.02 20.72 0.98
N THR A 344 -17.27 21.77 1.30
CA THR A 344 -17.36 23.07 0.60
C THR A 344 -17.09 22.91 -0.89
N ASN A 345 -16.06 22.16 -1.25
CA ASN A 345 -15.70 21.94 -2.64
C ASN A 345 -16.72 21.04 -3.37
N LEU A 346 -17.24 20.01 -2.70
CA LEU A 346 -18.30 19.17 -3.24
C LEU A 346 -19.58 19.97 -3.53
N VAL A 347 -19.96 20.92 -2.67
CA VAL A 347 -21.08 21.84 -2.90
C VAL A 347 -20.84 22.72 -4.13
N LYS A 348 -19.59 23.18 -4.37
CA LYS A 348 -19.27 23.93 -5.59
C LYS A 348 -19.40 23.07 -6.85
N ILE A 349 -19.16 21.76 -6.76
CA ILE A 349 -19.24 20.84 -7.90
C ILE A 349 -20.69 20.46 -8.20
N LEU A 350 -21.47 20.02 -7.20
CA LEU A 350 -22.80 19.43 -7.38
C LEU A 350 -23.97 20.38 -7.05
N GLY A 351 -23.73 21.46 -6.30
CA GLY A 351 -24.76 22.30 -5.71
C GLY A 351 -25.22 21.81 -4.34
N GLU A 352 -25.79 22.73 -3.54
CA GLU A 352 -26.19 22.47 -2.15
C GLU A 352 -27.25 21.36 -2.03
N ASP A 353 -28.34 21.46 -2.78
CA ASP A 353 -29.46 20.50 -2.73
C ASP A 353 -29.01 19.07 -3.06
N ALA A 354 -28.17 18.93 -4.09
CA ALA A 354 -27.66 17.63 -4.53
C ALA A 354 -26.74 16.98 -3.48
N VAL A 355 -25.91 17.78 -2.80
CA VAL A 355 -25.04 17.26 -1.72
C VAL A 355 -25.87 16.81 -0.52
N ILE A 356 -26.90 17.58 -0.13
CA ILE A 356 -27.79 17.19 0.97
C ILE A 356 -28.49 15.87 0.64
N GLU A 357 -29.08 15.74 -0.55
CA GLU A 357 -29.77 14.51 -0.94
C GLU A 357 -28.82 13.30 -1.01
N LYS A 358 -27.62 13.46 -1.58
CA LYS A 358 -26.65 12.37 -1.69
C LYS A 358 -26.00 11.97 -0.36
N THR A 359 -26.10 12.78 0.70
CA THR A 359 -25.50 12.47 2.01
C THR A 359 -26.51 12.09 3.08
N TYR A 360 -27.69 12.72 3.10
CA TYR A 360 -28.73 12.52 4.11
C TYR A 360 -30.14 12.28 3.53
N GLY A 361 -30.26 12.22 2.21
CA GLY A 361 -31.53 11.99 1.53
C GLY A 361 -32.05 10.56 1.73
N ASN A 362 -33.07 10.20 0.95
CA ASN A 362 -33.75 8.91 1.11
C ASN A 362 -32.86 7.73 0.70
N ASN A 363 -31.90 7.96 -0.21
CA ASN A 363 -30.93 6.98 -0.66
C ASN A 363 -29.52 7.60 -0.71
N PRO A 364 -28.84 7.75 0.45
CA PRO A 364 -27.55 8.40 0.52
C PRO A 364 -26.51 7.60 -0.27
N SER A 365 -25.82 8.27 -1.20
CA SER A 365 -24.80 7.69 -2.06
C SER A 365 -23.39 8.15 -1.70
N ILE A 366 -23.21 9.19 -0.87
CA ILE A 366 -21.90 9.73 -0.48
C ILE A 366 -21.73 9.62 1.04
N VAL A 367 -20.66 8.97 1.48
CA VAL A 367 -20.27 8.83 2.88
C VAL A 367 -18.90 9.47 3.10
N PHE A 368 -18.78 10.30 4.14
CA PHE A 368 -17.49 10.82 4.59
C PHE A 368 -16.93 9.91 5.69
N GLN A 369 -15.76 9.34 5.44
CA GLN A 369 -15.07 8.44 6.38
C GLN A 369 -13.77 9.06 6.85
N LYS A 370 -13.54 9.07 8.16
CA LYS A 370 -12.23 9.48 8.69
C LYS A 370 -11.21 8.40 8.34
N GLN A 371 -10.09 8.78 7.73
CA GLN A 371 -9.03 7.83 7.39
C GLN A 371 -8.26 7.38 8.64
N SER A 372 -7.78 6.15 8.58
CA SER A 372 -6.80 5.59 9.50
C SER A 372 -5.44 6.29 9.32
N PRO A 373 -4.63 6.42 10.40
CA PRO A 373 -3.29 6.98 10.28
C PRO A 373 -2.42 6.08 9.41
N ALA A 374 -1.50 6.67 8.64
CA ALA A 374 -0.47 5.92 7.96
C ALA A 374 0.42 5.13 8.95
N GLU A 375 0.82 3.94 8.54
CA GLU A 375 1.65 3.02 9.30
C GLU A 375 2.97 2.78 8.57
N LYS A 376 4.00 2.37 9.31
CA LYS A 376 5.27 1.97 8.70
C LYS A 376 5.10 0.66 7.95
N ILE A 377 5.69 0.57 6.77
CA ILE A 377 5.73 -0.68 6.00
C ILE A 377 6.59 -1.70 6.73
N GLU A 378 7.82 -1.35 7.10
CA GLU A 378 8.76 -2.29 7.73
C GLU A 378 8.16 -2.98 8.97
N ASN A 379 8.27 -4.31 9.01
CA ASN A 379 7.78 -5.19 10.09
C ASN A 379 6.26 -5.12 10.33
N SER A 380 5.49 -4.59 9.38
CA SER A 380 4.03 -4.64 9.44
C SER A 380 3.49 -5.87 8.70
N LYS A 381 2.22 -6.20 8.94
CA LYS A 381 1.49 -7.21 8.14
C LYS A 381 1.54 -6.90 6.64
N PHE A 382 1.52 -5.61 6.29
CA PHE A 382 1.61 -5.17 4.90
C PHE A 382 2.99 -5.46 4.28
N ASP A 383 4.06 -5.50 5.08
CA ASP A 383 5.41 -5.90 4.61
C ASP A 383 5.42 -7.35 4.13
N LEU A 384 4.84 -8.26 4.92
CA LEU A 384 4.75 -9.67 4.55
C LEU A 384 3.89 -9.85 3.29
N LEU A 385 2.73 -9.19 3.22
CA LEU A 385 1.88 -9.24 2.03
C LEU A 385 2.64 -8.76 0.77
N ARG A 386 3.42 -7.69 0.89
CA ARG A 386 4.28 -7.19 -0.19
C ARG A 386 5.36 -8.21 -0.57
N ASP A 387 6.02 -8.81 0.41
CA ASP A 387 7.04 -9.83 0.19
C ASP A 387 6.47 -11.08 -0.49
N ILE A 388 5.28 -11.56 -0.07
CA ILE A 388 4.54 -12.65 -0.71
C ILE A 388 4.29 -12.36 -2.19
N GLY A 389 3.81 -11.15 -2.50
CA GLY A 389 3.60 -10.71 -3.88
C GLY A 389 4.90 -10.73 -4.71
N ARG A 390 6.03 -10.36 -4.11
CA ARG A 390 7.36 -10.43 -4.76
C ARG A 390 7.85 -11.88 -4.91
N VAL A 391 7.60 -12.75 -3.94
CA VAL A 391 7.93 -14.19 -4.01
C VAL A 391 7.22 -14.85 -5.17
N ARG A 392 5.93 -14.54 -5.39
CA ARG A 392 5.18 -15.06 -6.54
C ARG A 392 5.79 -14.67 -7.90
N ARG A 393 6.57 -13.60 -7.96
CA ARG A 393 7.29 -13.12 -9.16
C ARG A 393 8.81 -13.27 -9.06
N LEU A 394 9.31 -14.09 -8.13
CA LEU A 394 10.74 -14.18 -7.84
C LEU A 394 11.58 -14.45 -9.10
N CYS A 395 11.08 -15.30 -10.00
CA CYS A 395 11.74 -15.67 -11.26
C CYS A 395 11.77 -14.54 -12.31
N GLU A 396 10.92 -13.52 -12.19
CA GLU A 396 10.89 -12.36 -13.09
C GLU A 396 11.87 -11.26 -12.65
N MET A 397 12.36 -11.34 -11.40
CA MET A 397 13.21 -10.34 -10.79
C MET A 397 14.70 -10.56 -11.10
N PRO A 398 15.53 -9.49 -11.08
CA PRO A 398 16.98 -9.66 -11.11
C PRO A 398 17.48 -10.53 -9.96
N GLU A 399 18.41 -11.44 -10.23
CA GLU A 399 18.92 -12.42 -9.24
C GLU A 399 19.38 -11.76 -7.92
N ALA A 400 20.09 -10.63 -8.00
CA ALA A 400 20.53 -9.91 -6.80
C ALA A 400 19.35 -9.45 -5.93
N SER A 401 18.25 -8.99 -6.54
CA SER A 401 17.05 -8.56 -5.82
C SER A 401 16.26 -9.74 -5.26
N ALA A 402 16.22 -10.86 -5.99
CA ALA A 402 15.60 -12.10 -5.52
C ALA A 402 16.35 -12.67 -4.30
N ARG A 403 17.69 -12.66 -4.32
CA ARG A 403 18.51 -13.08 -3.17
C ARG A 403 18.26 -12.23 -1.93
N VAL A 404 18.25 -10.90 -2.07
CA VAL A 404 17.94 -9.99 -0.96
C VAL A 404 16.58 -10.26 -0.34
N LEU A 405 15.56 -10.60 -1.15
CA LEU A 405 14.23 -10.96 -0.66
C LEU A 405 14.26 -12.29 0.11
N LEU A 406 14.87 -13.32 -0.44
CA LEU A 406 14.98 -14.63 0.24
C LEU A 406 15.80 -14.53 1.53
N ASP A 407 16.90 -13.76 1.53
CA ASP A 407 17.72 -13.53 2.72
C ASP A 407 16.91 -12.81 3.82
N LYS A 408 16.03 -11.86 3.44
CA LYS A 408 15.09 -11.22 4.37
C LYS A 408 14.14 -12.24 4.98
N ILE A 409 13.49 -13.07 4.15
CA ILE A 409 12.56 -14.11 4.61
C ILE A 409 13.26 -15.13 5.51
N ASP A 410 14.44 -15.62 5.10
CA ASP A 410 15.29 -16.51 5.89
C ASP A 410 15.59 -15.89 7.27
N THR A 411 15.95 -14.61 7.31
CA THR A 411 16.21 -13.89 8.58
C THR A 411 14.95 -13.83 9.46
N LYS A 412 13.80 -13.46 8.89
CA LYS A 412 12.52 -13.37 9.62
C LYS A 412 12.07 -14.71 10.20
N ILE A 413 12.28 -15.80 9.45
CA ILE A 413 11.97 -17.16 9.89
C ILE A 413 12.91 -17.58 11.02
N ASN A 414 14.23 -17.41 10.83
CA ASN A 414 15.25 -17.78 11.82
C ASN A 414 15.08 -17.03 13.14
N ASP A 415 14.72 -15.74 13.07
CA ASP A 415 14.49 -14.89 14.24
C ASP A 415 13.12 -15.13 14.90
N ARG A 416 12.25 -15.97 14.30
CA ARG A 416 10.84 -16.17 14.70
C ARG A 416 10.11 -14.84 14.93
N ASP A 417 10.19 -13.95 13.95
CA ASP A 417 9.58 -12.61 14.04
C ASP A 417 8.04 -12.68 13.93
N LEU A 418 7.37 -12.99 15.04
CA LEU A 418 5.92 -13.17 15.09
C LEU A 418 5.13 -11.90 14.72
N GLU A 419 5.72 -10.70 14.86
CA GLU A 419 5.10 -9.45 14.46
C GLU A 419 5.03 -9.32 12.93
N TYR A 420 6.10 -9.73 12.24
CA TYR A 420 6.14 -9.79 10.77
C TYR A 420 5.13 -10.79 10.20
N PHE A 421 4.95 -11.96 10.84
CA PHE A 421 4.02 -12.99 10.36
C PHE A 421 2.56 -12.69 10.69
N GLY A 422 2.27 -12.01 11.80
CA GLY A 422 0.94 -11.46 12.08
C GLY A 422 -0.11 -12.49 12.47
N THR A 423 -0.59 -13.34 11.54
CA THR A 423 -1.58 -14.40 11.82
C THR A 423 -1.28 -15.67 11.02
N GLN A 424 -1.98 -16.76 11.34
CA GLN A 424 -1.83 -18.03 10.63
C GLN A 424 -2.18 -17.93 9.13
N VAL A 425 -3.09 -17.03 8.75
CA VAL A 425 -3.48 -16.83 7.34
C VAL A 425 -2.30 -16.34 6.51
N GLU A 426 -1.58 -15.31 6.99
CA GLU A 426 -0.44 -14.77 6.23
C GLU A 426 0.74 -15.76 6.18
N VAL A 427 0.89 -16.64 7.18
CA VAL A 427 1.86 -17.75 7.14
C VAL A 427 1.49 -18.76 6.05
N ILE A 428 0.20 -19.11 5.93
CA ILE A 428 -0.31 -19.99 4.87
C ILE A 428 -0.11 -19.33 3.49
N ASP A 429 -0.40 -18.04 3.36
CA ASP A 429 -0.17 -17.29 2.10
C ASP A 429 1.29 -17.29 1.67
N LEU A 430 2.22 -17.14 2.63
CA LEU A 430 3.65 -17.23 2.35
C LEU A 430 4.07 -18.64 1.95
N PHE A 431 3.56 -19.67 2.64
CA PHE A 431 3.83 -21.05 2.29
C PHE A 431 3.34 -21.39 0.87
N ASP A 432 2.10 -21.02 0.53
CA ASP A 432 1.54 -21.18 -0.82
C ASP A 432 2.42 -20.48 -1.88
N ALA A 433 2.85 -19.25 -1.61
CA ALA A 433 3.72 -18.52 -2.54
C ALA A 433 5.09 -19.18 -2.72
N LEU A 434 5.70 -19.69 -1.64
CA LEU A 434 6.99 -20.37 -1.67
C LEU A 434 6.89 -21.75 -2.34
N GLN A 435 5.83 -22.50 -2.08
CA GLN A 435 5.65 -23.83 -2.67
C GLN A 435 5.51 -23.73 -4.19
N ARG A 436 4.75 -22.74 -4.68
CA ARG A 436 4.53 -22.53 -6.13
C ARG A 436 5.81 -22.27 -6.92
N ILE A 437 6.86 -21.79 -6.25
CA ILE A 437 8.18 -21.57 -6.85
C ILE A 437 9.19 -22.69 -6.50
N GLY A 438 8.72 -23.78 -5.89
CA GLY A 438 9.51 -24.97 -5.55
C GLY A 438 10.30 -24.87 -4.24
N LEU A 439 9.96 -23.94 -3.35
CA LEU A 439 10.63 -23.74 -2.06
C LEU A 439 9.82 -24.23 -0.84
N GLY A 440 8.64 -24.82 -1.04
CA GLY A 440 7.75 -25.23 0.06
C GLY A 440 8.41 -26.18 1.06
N GLU A 441 9.03 -27.26 0.59
CA GLU A 441 9.71 -28.26 1.45
C GLU A 441 10.81 -27.65 2.32
N ARG A 442 11.52 -26.63 1.83
CA ARG A 442 12.59 -25.95 2.58
C ARG A 442 12.06 -25.22 3.82
N TYR A 443 10.86 -24.67 3.75
CA TYR A 443 10.33 -23.75 4.77
C TYR A 443 9.16 -24.34 5.57
N LYS A 444 8.68 -25.54 5.21
CA LYS A 444 7.47 -26.14 5.79
C LYS A 444 7.52 -26.22 7.32
N ASP A 445 8.55 -26.84 7.87
CA ASP A 445 8.66 -27.10 9.31
C ASP A 445 8.78 -25.79 10.11
N ASP A 446 9.60 -24.85 9.64
CA ASP A 446 9.80 -23.58 10.31
C ASP A 446 8.52 -22.72 10.31
N LEU A 447 7.83 -22.64 9.16
CA LEU A 447 6.57 -21.92 9.04
C LEU A 447 5.45 -22.57 9.86
N TYR A 448 5.40 -23.90 9.94
CA TYR A 448 4.48 -24.61 10.83
C TYR A 448 4.71 -24.20 12.30
N HIS A 449 5.97 -24.20 12.75
CA HIS A 449 6.30 -23.77 14.13
C HIS A 449 5.94 -22.31 14.41
N ILE A 450 6.12 -21.42 13.43
CA ILE A 450 5.68 -20.02 13.53
C ILE A 450 4.15 -19.94 13.65
N ALA A 451 3.40 -20.67 12.81
CA ALA A 451 1.94 -20.70 12.84
C ALA A 451 1.39 -21.20 14.19
N VAL A 452 2.06 -22.18 14.81
CA VAL A 452 1.74 -22.66 16.17
C VAL A 452 2.03 -21.58 17.21
N SER A 453 3.22 -20.98 17.16
CA SER A 453 3.65 -19.95 18.12
C SER A 453 2.75 -18.70 18.11
N LEU A 454 2.17 -18.34 16.95
CA LEU A 454 1.20 -17.24 16.84
C LEU A 454 -0.07 -17.48 17.66
N VAL A 455 -0.51 -18.73 17.82
CA VAL A 455 -1.68 -19.07 18.65
C VAL A 455 -1.26 -19.21 20.11
N GLU A 456 -0.17 -19.94 20.39
CA GLU A 456 0.26 -20.23 21.76
C GLU A 456 0.85 -19.03 22.50
N GLU A 457 1.65 -18.18 21.83
CA GLU A 457 2.42 -17.11 22.47
C GLU A 457 1.79 -15.72 22.26
N VAL A 458 1.25 -15.45 21.06
CA VAL A 458 0.64 -14.14 20.72
C VAL A 458 -0.85 -14.11 21.04
N GLY A 459 -1.51 -15.27 21.17
CA GLY A 459 -2.94 -15.36 21.43
C GLY A 459 -3.80 -14.99 20.21
N CYS A 460 -3.31 -15.29 19.00
CA CYS A 460 -4.14 -15.17 17.80
C CYS A 460 -5.36 -16.08 17.92
N GLU A 461 -6.53 -15.59 17.49
CA GLU A 461 -7.77 -16.36 17.53
C GLU A 461 -7.62 -17.65 16.72
N PRO A 462 -7.73 -18.84 17.35
CA PRO A 462 -7.60 -20.10 16.64
C PRO A 462 -8.74 -20.26 15.64
N LYS A 463 -8.42 -20.48 14.36
CA LYS A 463 -9.40 -20.62 13.27
C LYS A 463 -9.16 -21.86 12.43
N GLN A 464 -10.24 -22.50 12.02
CA GLN A 464 -10.20 -23.55 11.00
C GLN A 464 -10.22 -22.89 9.61
N PHE A 465 -9.33 -23.31 8.73
CA PHE A 465 -9.18 -22.77 7.38
C PHE A 465 -9.75 -23.75 6.34
N ASN A 466 -10.43 -23.23 5.32
CA ASN A 466 -10.87 -24.04 4.19
C ASN A 466 -9.76 -24.08 3.14
N GLU A 467 -9.35 -25.28 2.71
CA GLU A 467 -8.33 -25.46 1.67
C GLU A 467 -8.75 -24.78 0.36
N GLU A 468 -10.05 -24.71 0.07
CA GLU A 468 -10.57 -24.10 -1.16
C GLU A 468 -10.26 -22.61 -1.28
N ASP A 469 -10.00 -21.91 -0.17
CA ASP A 469 -9.69 -20.46 -0.15
C ASP A 469 -8.36 -20.16 -0.88
N TRP A 470 -7.47 -21.16 -1.02
CA TRP A 470 -6.19 -21.06 -1.75
C TRP A 470 -6.22 -21.72 -3.14
N SER A 471 -7.42 -22.01 -3.66
CA SER A 471 -7.55 -22.63 -4.98
C SER A 471 -7.07 -21.71 -6.10
N CYS A 472 -6.34 -22.28 -7.06
CA CYS A 472 -6.03 -21.60 -8.31
C CYS A 472 -6.41 -22.46 -9.51
N GLY A 473 -6.67 -21.80 -10.65
CA GLY A 473 -6.93 -22.51 -11.91
C GLY A 473 -5.65 -23.13 -12.45
N GLU A 474 -5.68 -24.43 -12.68
CA GLU A 474 -4.60 -25.14 -13.38
C GLU A 474 -4.76 -25.06 -14.90
N TYR A 475 -3.68 -25.38 -15.62
CA TYR A 475 -3.67 -25.38 -17.10
C TYR A 475 -4.68 -26.34 -17.74
N ASP A 476 -5.13 -27.35 -16.99
CA ASP A 476 -6.14 -28.32 -17.43
C ASP A 476 -7.58 -27.85 -17.16
N GLY A 477 -7.76 -26.65 -16.60
CA GLY A 477 -9.06 -26.09 -16.25
C GLY A 477 -9.65 -26.62 -14.95
N SER A 478 -8.90 -27.44 -14.20
CA SER A 478 -9.26 -27.79 -12.82
C SER A 478 -9.05 -26.58 -11.90
N PHE A 479 -9.83 -26.54 -10.82
CA PHE A 479 -9.81 -25.47 -9.84
C PHE A 479 -9.68 -26.13 -8.47
N GLY A 480 -8.53 -25.96 -7.82
CA GLY A 480 -8.25 -26.55 -6.53
C GLY A 480 -6.98 -25.98 -5.92
N PRO A 481 -6.78 -26.15 -4.60
CA PRO A 481 -5.54 -25.81 -3.94
C PRO A 481 -4.44 -26.79 -4.35
N ASP A 482 -3.21 -26.30 -4.35
CA ASP A 482 -2.05 -27.17 -4.51
C ASP A 482 -2.00 -28.23 -3.39
N ALA A 483 -1.55 -29.45 -3.72
CA ALA A 483 -1.57 -30.58 -2.80
C ALA A 483 -0.70 -30.35 -1.54
N ASP A 484 0.45 -29.68 -1.67
CA ASP A 484 1.33 -29.39 -0.54
C ASP A 484 0.75 -28.28 0.33
N THR A 485 0.10 -27.28 -0.29
CA THR A 485 -0.64 -26.23 0.43
C THR A 485 -1.81 -26.81 1.22
N ALA A 486 -2.60 -27.69 0.59
CA ALA A 486 -3.68 -28.41 1.24
C ALA A 486 -3.20 -29.26 2.43
N ALA A 487 -2.06 -29.96 2.27
CA ALA A 487 -1.47 -30.74 3.35
C ALA A 487 -1.02 -29.85 4.53
N PHE A 488 -0.40 -28.70 4.24
CA PHE A 488 0.03 -27.73 5.25
C PHE A 488 -1.16 -27.14 6.03
N ILE A 489 -2.25 -26.78 5.33
CA ILE A 489 -3.50 -26.31 5.96
C ILE A 489 -4.09 -27.37 6.88
N LYS A 490 -4.10 -28.65 6.47
CA LYS A 490 -4.58 -29.76 7.32
C LYS A 490 -3.76 -29.90 8.61
N GLU A 491 -2.44 -29.71 8.54
CA GLU A 491 -1.56 -29.76 9.71
C GLU A 491 -1.89 -28.60 10.68
N ILE A 492 -2.04 -27.37 10.18
CA ILE A 492 -2.44 -26.20 10.99
C ILE A 492 -3.84 -26.39 11.61
N ASN A 493 -4.81 -26.88 10.83
CA ASN A 493 -6.17 -27.16 11.30
C ASN A 493 -6.18 -28.24 12.38
N SER A 494 -5.35 -29.27 12.24
CA SER A 494 -5.20 -30.34 13.24
C SER A 494 -4.68 -29.80 14.56
N PHE A 495 -3.64 -28.96 14.53
CA PHE A 495 -3.15 -28.26 15.71
C PHE A 495 -4.23 -27.37 16.34
N THR A 496 -4.89 -26.55 15.52
CA THR A 496 -5.90 -25.58 15.99
C THR A 496 -7.08 -26.27 16.64
N TRP A 497 -7.53 -27.40 16.08
CA TRP A 497 -8.57 -28.24 16.67
C TRP A 497 -8.13 -28.79 18.04
N ILE A 498 -6.90 -29.30 18.16
CA ILE A 498 -6.35 -29.77 19.44
C ILE A 498 -6.30 -28.62 20.45
N TYR A 499 -5.82 -27.44 20.04
CA TYR A 499 -5.69 -26.25 20.89
C TYR A 499 -7.06 -25.76 21.39
N GLN A 500 -8.05 -25.64 20.50
CA GLN A 500 -9.42 -25.26 20.84
C GLN A 500 -10.08 -26.25 21.79
N ASN A 501 -10.01 -27.55 21.52
CA ASN A 501 -10.57 -28.56 22.43
C ASN A 501 -9.83 -28.57 23.80
N ALA A 502 -8.56 -28.16 23.83
CA ALA A 502 -7.82 -28.03 25.08
C ALA A 502 -8.17 -26.75 25.87
N HIS A 503 -8.57 -25.65 25.20
CA HIS A 503 -8.88 -24.34 25.81
C HIS A 503 -10.40 -24.10 26.01
N GLU A 504 -11.28 -24.71 25.22
CA GLU A 504 -12.73 -24.75 25.51
C GLU A 504 -13.01 -25.51 26.82
N GLN A 505 -12.14 -26.46 27.19
CA GLN A 505 -12.14 -27.12 28.50
C GLN A 505 -11.67 -26.23 29.66
N GLU A 506 -11.20 -24.99 29.41
CA GLU A 506 -10.87 -24.00 30.46
C GLU A 506 -11.99 -22.95 30.68
N HIS A 507 -13.03 -22.91 29.84
CA HIS A 507 -14.10 -21.90 29.91
C HIS A 507 -15.53 -22.44 30.07
N THR A 508 -15.70 -23.73 30.33
CA THR A 508 -16.95 -24.28 30.87
C THR A 508 -16.76 -24.69 32.32
N ASP A 509 -17.24 -23.85 33.25
CA ASP A 509 -17.38 -24.09 34.70
C ASP A 509 -18.30 -25.28 35.06
N GLU A 510 -18.47 -26.28 34.18
CA GLU A 510 -19.34 -27.43 34.40
C GLU A 510 -18.78 -28.70 33.72
N GLU A 511 -17.66 -29.25 34.21
CA GLU A 511 -17.41 -30.71 34.32
C GLU A 511 -16.05 -31.00 34.99
N ASP A 512 -16.00 -30.81 36.31
CA ASP A 512 -14.82 -30.92 37.18
C ASP A 512 -14.31 -32.36 37.45
N ASP A 513 -14.50 -33.32 36.52
CA ASP A 513 -14.10 -34.73 36.74
C ASP A 513 -13.05 -35.26 35.74
N ILE A 514 -11.86 -35.59 36.27
CA ILE A 514 -10.76 -36.23 35.54
C ILE A 514 -11.20 -37.52 34.84
N PHE A 515 -12.19 -38.24 35.39
CA PHE A 515 -12.69 -39.47 34.78
C PHE A 515 -13.43 -39.21 33.46
N SER A 516 -14.28 -38.17 33.41
CA SER A 516 -15.02 -37.78 32.22
C SER A 516 -14.12 -37.17 31.16
N LYS A 517 -13.14 -36.35 31.58
CA LYS A 517 -12.14 -35.71 30.70
C LYS A 517 -11.41 -36.71 29.78
N TYR A 518 -11.16 -37.92 30.26
CA TYR A 518 -10.36 -38.94 29.57
C TYR A 518 -11.14 -40.21 29.19
N GLU A 519 -12.47 -40.20 29.33
CA GLU A 519 -13.31 -41.36 29.00
C GLU A 519 -13.20 -41.78 27.52
N TYR A 520 -12.92 -40.82 26.63
CA TYR A 520 -12.73 -41.08 25.20
C TYR A 520 -11.54 -42.02 24.89
N LEU A 521 -10.52 -42.07 25.76
CA LEU A 521 -9.36 -42.94 25.59
C LEU A 521 -9.70 -44.44 25.64
N PHE A 522 -10.85 -44.80 26.21
CA PHE A 522 -11.31 -46.19 26.32
C PHE A 522 -12.25 -46.63 25.20
N HIS A 523 -12.70 -45.69 24.37
CA HIS A 523 -13.74 -45.93 23.35
C HIS A 523 -13.22 -45.79 21.91
N SER A 524 -12.00 -45.28 21.73
CA SER A 524 -11.36 -45.11 20.42
C SER A 524 -10.29 -46.18 20.15
N ASP A 525 -10.25 -46.74 18.93
CA ASP A 525 -9.11 -47.52 18.40
C ASP A 525 -7.84 -46.65 18.17
N GLY A 526 -7.77 -45.46 18.79
CA GLY A 526 -6.68 -44.50 18.63
C GLY A 526 -5.53 -44.77 19.60
N GLU A 527 -4.31 -44.87 19.06
CA GLU A 527 -3.09 -44.98 19.87
C GLU A 527 -2.86 -43.71 20.72
N VAL A 528 -2.66 -43.89 22.03
CA VAL A 528 -2.25 -42.80 22.93
C VAL A 528 -0.83 -42.36 22.57
N ARG A 529 -0.62 -41.07 22.31
CA ARG A 529 0.69 -40.46 22.00
C ARG A 529 1.35 -39.85 23.23
N GLU A 530 2.68 -39.66 23.19
CA GLU A 530 3.48 -39.13 24.31
C GLU A 530 2.91 -37.84 24.96
N PRO A 531 2.47 -36.81 24.21
CA PRO A 531 1.95 -35.58 24.82
C PRO A 531 0.66 -35.79 25.62
N ILE A 532 -0.20 -36.70 25.15
CA ILE A 532 -1.48 -37.01 25.81
C ILE A 532 -1.21 -37.74 27.12
N PHE A 533 -0.32 -38.73 27.11
CA PHE A 533 0.06 -39.47 28.32
C PHE A 533 0.69 -38.56 29.38
N LYS A 534 1.54 -37.60 28.96
CA LYS A 534 2.12 -36.62 29.88
C LYS A 534 1.06 -35.77 30.58
N ARG A 535 0.06 -35.29 29.84
CA ARG A 535 -1.04 -34.49 30.41
C ARG A 535 -1.91 -35.30 31.39
N VAL A 536 -2.23 -36.56 31.05
CA VAL A 536 -2.95 -37.47 31.96
C VAL A 536 -2.20 -37.65 33.28
N TRP A 537 -0.87 -37.81 33.23
CA TRP A 537 -0.04 -37.96 34.43
C TRP A 537 -0.04 -36.71 35.30
N GLU A 538 0.10 -35.53 34.71
CA GLU A 538 0.08 -34.24 35.41
C GLU A 538 -1.28 -33.99 36.09
N ASP A 539 -2.39 -34.26 35.38
CA ASP A 539 -3.73 -34.12 35.92
C ASP A 539 -4.02 -35.14 37.03
N PHE A 540 -3.55 -36.38 36.89
CA PHE A 540 -3.63 -37.40 37.94
C PHE A 540 -2.88 -36.95 39.21
N ARG A 541 -1.69 -36.37 39.06
CA ARG A 541 -0.87 -35.86 40.17
C ARG A 541 -1.55 -34.68 40.86
N LYS A 542 -2.13 -33.76 40.08
CA LYS A 542 -2.92 -32.64 40.61
C LYS A 542 -4.14 -33.14 41.39
N ALA A 543 -4.90 -34.09 40.84
CA ALA A 543 -6.05 -34.69 41.52
C ALA A 543 -5.66 -35.43 42.81
N CYS A 544 -4.49 -36.08 42.83
CA CYS A 544 -3.96 -36.74 44.02
C CYS A 544 -3.57 -35.74 45.13
N SER A 545 -3.05 -34.55 44.77
CA SER A 545 -2.61 -33.54 45.75
C SER A 545 -3.77 -32.70 46.29
N GLU A 546 -4.80 -32.43 45.48
CA GLU A 546 -5.98 -31.67 45.88
C GLU A 546 -6.98 -32.49 46.72
N GLY A 547 -6.87 -33.82 46.71
CA GLY A 547 -7.70 -34.70 47.53
C GLY A 547 -9.17 -34.76 47.11
N ALA A 548 -9.49 -34.34 45.88
CA ALA A 548 -10.84 -34.26 45.33
C ALA A 548 -11.52 -35.64 45.17
N TYR A 549 -10.74 -36.73 45.10
CA TYR A 549 -11.23 -38.10 44.87
C TYR A 549 -10.61 -39.11 45.83
N SER A 550 -11.27 -40.26 46.02
CA SER A 550 -10.66 -41.36 46.77
C SER A 550 -9.41 -41.86 46.03
N GLN A 551 -8.28 -41.97 46.75
CA GLN A 551 -7.00 -42.43 46.20
C GLN A 551 -7.11 -43.76 45.44
N LYS A 552 -7.98 -44.66 45.91
CA LYS A 552 -8.27 -45.93 45.22
C LYS A 552 -8.86 -45.73 43.82
N LYS A 553 -9.85 -44.83 43.69
CA LYS A 553 -10.53 -44.57 42.40
C LYS A 553 -9.59 -43.91 41.39
N LEU A 554 -8.75 -42.98 41.84
CA LEU A 554 -7.71 -42.37 41.00
C LEU A 554 -6.68 -43.41 40.55
N TRP A 555 -6.24 -44.29 41.46
CA TRP A 555 -5.29 -45.36 41.14
C TRP A 555 -5.85 -46.36 40.14
N ASP A 556 -7.10 -46.81 40.35
CA ASP A 556 -7.78 -47.74 39.44
C ASP A 556 -7.92 -47.13 38.02
N PHE A 557 -8.16 -45.82 37.93
CA PHE A 557 -8.20 -45.09 36.66
C PHE A 557 -6.82 -45.03 35.98
N MET A 558 -5.77 -44.60 36.68
CA MET A 558 -4.43 -44.55 36.10
C MET A 558 -3.96 -45.94 35.64
N ARG A 559 -4.25 -46.96 36.44
CA ARG A 559 -3.99 -48.35 36.11
C ARG A 559 -4.70 -48.78 34.83
N SER A 560 -5.99 -48.42 34.67
CA SER A 560 -6.76 -48.79 33.47
C SER A 560 -6.22 -48.16 32.19
N ILE A 561 -5.61 -46.97 32.27
CA ILE A 561 -4.97 -46.31 31.12
C ILE A 561 -3.64 -47.01 30.77
N VAL A 562 -2.81 -47.25 31.78
CA VAL A 562 -1.46 -47.81 31.61
C VAL A 562 -1.49 -49.28 31.17
N LEU A 563 -2.46 -50.06 31.64
CA LEU A 563 -2.65 -51.47 31.25
C LEU A 563 -3.57 -51.64 30.02
N GLY A 564 -4.07 -50.54 29.44
CA GLY A 564 -4.97 -50.57 28.30
C GLY A 564 -4.47 -49.67 27.18
N PRO A 565 -5.13 -48.54 26.89
CA PRO A 565 -4.88 -47.74 25.68
C PRO A 565 -3.46 -47.17 25.58
N ALA A 566 -2.73 -47.01 26.69
CA ALA A 566 -1.37 -46.48 26.70
C ALA A 566 -0.26 -47.52 26.87
N GLN A 567 -0.58 -48.83 26.88
CA GLN A 567 0.36 -49.91 27.23
C GLN A 567 1.68 -49.83 26.44
N ASN A 568 1.63 -49.53 25.13
CA ASN A 568 2.79 -49.50 24.23
C ASN A 568 3.78 -48.35 24.52
N ILE A 569 3.34 -47.24 25.10
CA ILE A 569 4.16 -46.05 25.34
C ILE A 569 4.42 -45.77 26.82
N ALA A 570 3.56 -46.27 27.71
CA ALA A 570 3.57 -45.93 29.13
C ALA A 570 4.89 -46.32 29.81
N TYR A 571 5.46 -47.50 29.49
CA TYR A 571 6.72 -47.95 30.12
C TYR A 571 7.89 -47.01 29.81
N GLY A 572 8.00 -46.57 28.55
CA GLY A 572 9.04 -45.62 28.12
C GLY A 572 8.89 -44.25 28.78
N MET A 573 7.65 -43.76 28.86
CA MET A 573 7.32 -42.46 29.45
C MET A 573 7.51 -42.44 30.97
N ILE A 574 7.00 -43.46 31.68
CA ILE A 574 7.17 -43.61 33.14
C ILE A 574 8.66 -43.68 33.51
N ARG A 575 9.48 -44.35 32.69
CA ARG A 575 10.94 -44.38 32.87
C ARG A 575 11.58 -43.01 32.71
N LYS A 576 11.14 -42.19 31.75
CA LYS A 576 11.60 -40.80 31.58
C LYS A 576 11.21 -39.95 32.81
N PHE A 577 9.94 -39.97 33.22
CA PHE A 577 9.46 -39.22 34.38
C PHE A 577 10.22 -39.57 35.66
N ARG A 578 10.53 -40.85 35.87
CA ARG A 578 11.31 -41.30 37.03
C ARG A 578 12.74 -40.77 37.05
N GLN A 579 13.34 -40.48 35.90
CA GLN A 579 14.67 -39.87 35.81
C GLN A 579 14.64 -38.34 36.02
N GLU A 580 13.47 -37.72 35.86
CA GLU A 580 13.28 -36.27 35.90
C GLU A 580 12.72 -35.77 37.24
N THR A 581 12.09 -36.63 38.05
CA THR A 581 11.48 -36.25 39.34
C THR A 581 12.35 -36.60 40.56
N ASP A 582 12.43 -35.66 41.50
CA ASP A 582 13.05 -35.83 42.83
C ASP A 582 12.01 -36.07 43.96
N ASP A 583 10.70 -36.11 43.65
CA ASP A 583 9.64 -36.30 44.66
C ASP A 583 9.56 -37.78 45.12
N PRO A 584 9.79 -38.08 46.42
CA PRO A 584 9.73 -39.45 46.93
C PRO A 584 8.39 -40.16 46.71
N ILE A 585 7.27 -39.42 46.72
CA ILE A 585 5.93 -39.99 46.52
C ILE A 585 5.72 -40.32 45.04
N GLU A 586 6.15 -39.42 44.15
CA GLU A 586 6.09 -39.65 42.70
C GLU A 586 6.94 -40.84 42.29
N ILE A 587 8.16 -40.95 42.83
CA ILE A 587 9.05 -42.08 42.60
C ILE A 587 8.38 -43.39 43.03
N ALA A 588 7.70 -43.42 44.18
CA ALA A 588 6.98 -44.60 44.65
C ALA A 588 5.80 -44.96 43.74
N GLN A 589 5.00 -43.97 43.32
CA GLN A 589 3.86 -44.17 42.40
C GLN A 589 4.31 -44.68 41.03
N LEU A 590 5.33 -44.07 40.43
CA LEU A 590 5.89 -44.52 39.16
C LEU A 590 6.46 -45.94 39.26
N THR A 591 7.14 -46.25 40.36
CA THR A 591 7.71 -47.60 40.59
C THR A 591 6.62 -48.67 40.72
N GLU A 592 5.52 -48.36 41.41
CA GLU A 592 4.38 -49.29 41.55
C GLU A 592 3.69 -49.53 40.20
N LEU A 593 3.46 -48.48 39.41
CA LEU A 593 2.87 -48.63 38.06
C LEU A 593 3.75 -49.49 37.15
N MET A 594 5.07 -49.31 37.18
CA MET A 594 5.99 -50.18 36.42
C MET A 594 5.89 -51.64 36.87
N TYR A 595 5.81 -51.89 38.18
CA TYR A 595 5.65 -53.24 38.71
C TYR A 595 4.33 -53.88 38.29
N GLU A 596 3.22 -53.14 38.31
CA GLU A 596 1.91 -53.63 37.86
C GLU A 596 1.90 -53.95 36.36
N MET A 597 2.60 -53.17 35.53
CA MET A 597 2.78 -53.46 34.10
C MET A 597 3.56 -54.76 33.89
N GLU A 598 4.71 -54.90 34.56
CA GLU A 598 5.56 -56.10 34.46
C GLU A 598 4.82 -57.37 34.96
N ALA A 599 4.02 -57.23 36.02
CA ALA A 599 3.19 -58.31 36.53
C ALA A 599 2.07 -58.69 35.55
N ASN A 600 1.47 -57.71 34.85
CA ASN A 600 0.45 -57.98 33.84
C ASN A 600 1.03 -58.72 32.62
N GLU A 601 2.18 -58.26 32.10
CA GLU A 601 2.90 -58.94 31.01
C GLU A 601 3.29 -60.37 31.38
N TYR A 602 3.77 -60.58 32.61
CA TYR A 602 4.07 -61.93 33.11
C TYR A 602 2.81 -62.81 33.15
N MET A 603 1.68 -62.29 33.67
CA MET A 603 0.43 -63.04 33.75
C MET A 603 -0.16 -63.36 32.37
N GLU A 604 -0.07 -62.44 31.42
CA GLU A 604 -0.44 -62.65 30.02
C GLU A 604 0.43 -63.76 29.39
N SER A 605 1.75 -63.70 29.59
CA SER A 605 2.66 -64.75 29.09
C SER A 605 2.38 -66.13 29.70
N VAL A 606 1.98 -66.19 30.98
CA VAL A 606 1.63 -67.44 31.67
C VAL A 606 0.28 -67.97 31.18
N ALA A 607 -0.70 -67.10 30.96
CA ALA A 607 -2.00 -67.45 30.39
C ALA A 607 -1.87 -67.98 28.96
N GLU A 608 -1.04 -67.34 28.13
CA GLU A 608 -0.75 -67.76 26.76
C GLU A 608 -0.02 -69.12 26.73
N ASN A 609 0.94 -69.34 27.64
CA ASN A 609 1.61 -70.63 27.81
C ASN A 609 0.69 -71.76 28.34
N LEU A 610 -0.31 -71.44 29.16
CA LEU A 610 -1.34 -72.39 29.61
C LEU A 610 -2.33 -72.71 28.49
N HIS A 611 -2.71 -71.71 27.68
CA HIS A 611 -3.59 -71.89 26.52
C HIS A 611 -2.91 -72.76 25.44
N ASN A 612 -1.61 -72.56 25.21
CA ASN A 612 -0.79 -73.37 24.30
C ASN A 612 -0.45 -74.78 24.82
N LYS A 613 -0.72 -75.09 26.10
CA LYS A 613 -0.58 -76.44 26.68
C LYS A 613 -1.91 -77.22 26.74
N LEU A 614 -3.04 -76.53 26.60
CA LEU A 614 -4.39 -77.10 26.64
C LEU A 614 -5.00 -77.32 25.25
N ASN A 615 -4.42 -76.69 24.22
CA ASN A 615 -4.57 -77.03 22.80
C ASN A 615 -3.39 -77.91 22.36
#